data_AF-A0A087FWL8-F1
#
_entry.id   AF-A0A087FWL8-F1
#
_cell.length_a   1.000
_cell.length_b   1.000
_cell.length_c   1.000
_cell.angle_alpha   90.00
_cell.angle_beta   90.00
_cell.angle_gamma   90.00
#
_symmetry.space_group_name_H-M   'P 1'
#
loop_
_entity.id
_entity.type
_entity.pdbx_description
1 polymer ?
#
loop_
_entity_poly.entity_id
_entity_poly.type
_entity_poly.pdbx_seq_one_letter_code
_entity_poly.pdbx_strand_id
1 'polypeptide(L)'
;ECEADYKLNIPDGLEFLALDEIRYLYWLKFPEKNLPEDFNPNNLTDLSLPYSKIEEVWVGVKNTPKLKWVDLSYSSTLRNLSG
;
A
#
# COMPACT_ATOMS: atom_id res chain seq x y z
N GLU A 1 -0.93 25.77 -8.80
CA GLU A 1 -0.86 24.68 -7.80
C GLU A 1 0.56 24.16 -7.77
N CYS A 2 1.16 23.98 -6.59
CA CYS A 2 2.46 23.35 -6.48
C CYS A 2 2.24 21.83 -6.50
N GLU A 3 2.28 21.22 -7.69
CA GLU A 3 2.46 19.77 -7.79
C GLU A 3 3.91 19.48 -7.41
N ALA A 4 4.14 19.16 -6.14
CA ALA A 4 5.36 18.48 -5.77
C ALA A 4 5.29 17.10 -6.43
N ASP A 5 6.12 16.89 -7.45
CA ASP A 5 6.34 15.59 -8.07
C ASP A 5 7.12 14.73 -7.06
N TYR A 6 6.41 14.15 -6.08
CA TYR A 6 7.00 13.30 -5.05
C TYR A 6 7.28 11.91 -5.62
N LYS A 7 8.15 11.83 -6.62
CA LYS A 7 8.73 10.57 -7.03
C LYS A 7 9.63 10.09 -5.90
N LEU A 8 9.10 9.23 -5.03
CA LEU A 8 9.86 8.51 -4.02
C LEU A 8 10.82 7.59 -4.78
N ASN A 9 12.07 8.05 -4.92
CA ASN A 9 13.15 7.24 -5.44
C ASN A 9 13.47 6.19 -4.38
N ILE A 10 12.72 5.09 -4.41
CA ILE A 10 13.05 3.88 -3.68
C ILE A 10 14.40 3.41 -4.28
N PRO A 11 15.49 3.36 -3.50
CA PRO A 11 16.77 2.94 -4.04
C PRO A 11 16.66 1.51 -4.57
N ASP A 12 17.24 1.24 -5.74
CA ASP A 12 17.38 -0.10 -6.29
C ASP A 12 18.05 -0.99 -5.24
N GLY A 13 17.30 -1.91 -4.64
CA GLY A 13 17.72 -2.70 -3.47
C GLY A 13 16.74 -2.67 -2.29
N LEU A 14 15.80 -1.71 -2.25
CA LEU A 14 14.55 -1.87 -1.48
C LEU A 14 13.51 -2.57 -2.39
N GLU A 15 13.93 -3.69 -2.99
CA GLU A 15 13.00 -4.59 -3.66
C GLU A 15 11.94 -4.96 -2.62
N PHE A 16 10.65 -4.87 -2.95
CA PHE A 16 9.55 -5.17 -2.01
C PHE A 16 9.65 -6.61 -1.43
N LEU A 17 10.56 -7.43 -1.98
CA LEU A 17 11.07 -8.71 -1.47
C LEU A 17 11.70 -8.63 -0.07
N ALA A 18 12.28 -7.50 0.35
CA ALA A 18 12.81 -7.32 1.71
C ALA A 18 11.72 -6.98 2.75
N LEU A 19 10.47 -6.84 2.31
CA LEU A 19 9.34 -6.43 3.15
C LEU A 19 8.56 -7.59 3.75
N ASP A 20 9.06 -8.82 3.62
CA ASP A 20 8.55 -9.99 4.34
C ASP A 20 8.47 -9.73 5.86
N GLU A 21 9.24 -8.79 6.40
CA GLU A 21 9.22 -8.41 7.81
C GLU A 21 8.34 -7.20 8.13
N ILE A 22 7.74 -6.54 7.14
CA ILE A 22 6.87 -5.38 7.40
C ILE A 22 5.65 -5.83 8.19
N ARG A 23 5.50 -5.20 9.35
CA ARG A 23 4.30 -5.30 10.20
C ARG A 23 3.42 -4.06 10.08
N TYR A 24 4.00 -2.89 9.83
CA TYR A 24 3.29 -1.62 9.78
C TYR A 24 3.68 -0.88 8.50
N LEU A 25 2.72 -0.61 7.63
CA LEU A 25 2.92 0.20 6.42
C LEU A 25 2.07 1.47 6.54
N TYR A 26 2.72 2.60 6.78
CA TYR A 26 2.09 3.92 6.74
C TYR A 26 2.62 4.72 5.55
N TRP A 27 1.74 5.16 4.67
CA TRP A 27 2.10 5.99 3.53
C TRP A 27 1.02 7.01 3.20
N LEU A 28 1.26 8.26 3.59
CA LEU A 28 0.37 9.38 3.28
C LEU A 28 0.41 9.71 1.79
N LYS A 29 -0.76 9.84 1.15
CA LYS A 29 -0.92 10.16 -0.27
C LYS A 29 -0.16 9.17 -1.17
N PHE A 30 -0.35 7.86 -0.94
CA PHE A 30 0.26 6.85 -1.78
C PHE A 30 -0.14 7.07 -3.26
N PRO A 31 0.86 7.20 -4.17
CA PRO A 31 0.62 7.71 -5.52
C PRO A 31 0.06 6.67 -6.48
N GLU A 32 0.30 5.38 -6.22
CA GLU A 32 -0.06 4.30 -7.13
C GLU A 32 -1.50 3.82 -6.94
N LYS A 33 -1.99 3.14 -7.98
CA LYS A 33 -3.36 2.61 -8.03
C LYS A 33 -3.57 1.34 -7.22
N ASN A 34 -2.50 0.60 -6.95
CA ASN A 34 -2.49 -0.62 -6.15
C ASN A 34 -1.11 -0.79 -5.50
N LEU A 35 -1.04 -1.64 -4.47
CA LEU A 35 0.25 -2.09 -3.96
C LEU A 35 0.90 -3.05 -4.97
N PRO A 36 2.24 -3.09 -5.03
CA PRO A 36 2.95 -3.98 -5.94
C PRO A 36 2.51 -5.45 -5.82
N GLU A 37 2.43 -6.15 -6.96
CA GLU A 37 2.00 -7.56 -7.00
C GLU A 37 2.92 -8.48 -6.19
N ASP A 38 4.20 -8.14 -6.11
CA ASP A 38 5.23 -8.88 -5.37
C ASP A 38 5.25 -8.56 -3.86
N PHE A 39 4.43 -7.63 -3.38
CA PHE A 39 4.33 -7.34 -1.95
C PHE A 39 3.79 -8.55 -1.18
N ASN A 40 4.49 -8.96 -0.12
CA ASN A 40 4.09 -10.07 0.75
C ASN A 40 3.42 -9.56 2.05
N PRO A 41 2.08 -9.59 2.16
CA PRO A 41 1.37 -9.09 3.34
C PRO A 41 1.32 -10.08 4.51
N ASN A 42 2.01 -11.23 4.46
CA ASN A 42 1.86 -12.30 5.47
C ASN A 42 2.18 -11.86 6.90
N ASN A 43 3.08 -10.89 7.06
CA ASN A 43 3.46 -10.35 8.37
C ASN A 43 2.85 -8.98 8.69
N LEU A 44 2.11 -8.40 7.75
CA LEU A 44 1.50 -7.09 7.90
C LEU A 44 0.38 -7.15 8.94
N THR A 45 0.49 -6.32 9.99
CA THR A 45 -0.56 -6.13 10.99
C THR A 45 -1.37 -4.86 10.73
N ASP A 46 -0.74 -3.81 10.18
CA ASP A 46 -1.36 -2.49 10.05
C ASP A 46 -1.02 -1.88 8.68
N LEU A 47 -2.06 -1.60 7.90
CA LEU A 47 -1.98 -0.91 6.62
C LEU A 47 -2.65 0.46 6.75
N SER A 48 -1.92 1.54 6.47
CA SER A 48 -2.45 2.90 6.52
C SER A 48 -1.99 3.71 5.31
N LEU A 49 -2.88 3.87 4.34
CA LEU A 49 -2.66 4.63 3.12
C LEU A 49 -3.67 5.77 2.97
N PRO A 50 -3.71 6.76 3.88
CA PRO A 50 -4.70 7.82 3.83
C PRO A 50 -4.43 8.78 2.65
N TYR A 51 -5.49 9.36 2.08
CA TYR A 51 -5.46 10.29 0.94
C TYR A 51 -4.82 9.73 -0.33
N SER A 52 -4.88 8.41 -0.52
CA SER A 52 -4.18 7.74 -1.61
C SER A 52 -4.97 7.76 -2.91
N LYS A 53 -4.27 7.57 -4.04
CA LYS A 53 -4.88 7.38 -5.36
C LYS A 53 -5.20 5.90 -5.66
N ILE A 54 -5.23 5.08 -4.60
CA ILE A 54 -5.44 3.65 -4.70
C ILE A 54 -6.86 3.39 -5.22
N GLU A 55 -6.98 2.48 -6.19
CA GLU A 55 -8.25 2.01 -6.74
C GLU A 55 -8.62 0.65 -6.12
N GLU A 56 -7.61 -0.19 -5.89
CA GLU A 56 -7.69 -1.52 -5.28
C GLU A 56 -6.45 -1.76 -4.42
N VAL A 57 -6.58 -2.39 -3.24
CA VAL A 57 -5.41 -2.59 -2.35
C VAL A 57 -4.41 -3.58 -2.96
N TRP A 58 -4.91 -4.73 -3.38
CA TRP A 58 -4.13 -5.80 -4.00
C TRP A 58 -4.64 -6.04 -5.42
N VAL A 59 -3.75 -6.44 -6.32
CA VAL A 59 -4.18 -7.05 -7.58
C VAL A 59 -4.62 -8.48 -7.27
N GLY A 60 -5.94 -8.73 -7.37
CA GLY A 60 -6.52 -10.03 -7.05
C GLY A 60 -6.61 -10.34 -5.56
N VAL A 61 -6.76 -11.63 -5.23
CA VAL A 61 -6.96 -12.13 -3.86
C VAL A 61 -5.59 -12.35 -3.20
N LYS A 62 -5.36 -11.74 -2.03
CA LYS A 62 -4.14 -11.94 -1.24
C LYS A 62 -4.46 -12.31 0.20
N ASN A 63 -3.84 -13.40 0.64
CA ASN A 63 -3.94 -13.83 2.03
C ASN A 63 -3.21 -12.85 2.95
N THR A 64 -3.92 -12.30 3.93
CA THR A 64 -3.42 -11.30 4.88
C THR A 64 -3.64 -11.77 6.34
N PRO A 65 -3.06 -12.92 6.74
CA PRO A 65 -3.45 -13.65 7.96
C PRO A 65 -3.21 -12.90 9.27
N LYS A 66 -2.37 -11.86 9.26
CA LYS A 66 -2.01 -11.07 10.45
C LYS A 66 -2.57 -9.65 10.41
N LEU A 67 -3.24 -9.25 9.33
CA LEU A 67 -3.75 -7.89 9.16
C LEU A 67 -4.89 -7.63 10.13
N LYS A 68 -4.75 -6.57 10.92
CA LYS A 68 -5.69 -6.18 11.97
C LYS A 68 -6.31 -4.81 11.72
N TRP A 69 -5.54 -3.91 11.12
CA TRP A 69 -5.95 -2.53 10.90
C TRP A 69 -5.70 -2.11 9.46
N VAL A 70 -6.72 -1.46 8.89
CA VAL A 70 -6.68 -0.88 7.55
C VAL A 70 -7.25 0.53 7.62
N ASP A 71 -6.42 1.52 7.32
CA ASP A 71 -6.83 2.91 7.12
C ASP A 71 -6.60 3.32 5.67
N LEU A 72 -7.68 3.54 4.93
CA LEU A 72 -7.68 4.07 3.56
C LEU A 72 -8.45 5.39 3.49
N SER A 73 -8.59 6.09 4.62
CA SER A 73 -9.41 7.29 4.74
C SER A 73 -9.06 8.32 3.68
N TYR A 74 -10.08 9.00 3.16
CA TYR A 74 -9.93 10.05 2.13
C TYR A 74 -9.34 9.57 0.79
N SER A 75 -9.25 8.27 0.53
CA SER A 75 -8.91 7.72 -0.79
C SER A 75 -10.16 7.68 -1.67
N SER A 76 -10.46 8.77 -2.38
CA SER A 76 -11.71 8.93 -3.14
C SER A 76 -11.81 8.04 -4.38
N THR A 77 -10.70 7.45 -4.83
CA THR A 77 -10.62 6.59 -6.01
C THR A 77 -10.81 5.11 -5.70
N LEU A 78 -10.85 4.74 -4.41
CA LEU A 78 -10.96 3.36 -3.97
C LEU A 78 -12.32 2.77 -4.39
N ARG A 79 -12.28 1.73 -5.21
CA ARG A 79 -13.48 1.05 -5.74
C ARG A 79 -13.62 -0.35 -5.19
N ASN A 80 -12.51 -0.97 -4.82
CA ASN A 80 -12.50 -2.36 -4.39
C ASN A 80 -11.67 -2.56 -3.12
N LEU A 81 -12.29 -3.19 -2.13
CA LEU A 81 -11.67 -3.66 -0.90
C LEU A 81 -11.48 -5.18 -0.87
N SER A 82 -12.08 -5.90 -1.83
CA SER A 82 -12.07 -7.35 -1.85
C SER A 82 -10.69 -7.88 -2.25
N GLY A 83 -10.21 -8.81 -1.42
CA GLY A 83 -8.98 -9.55 -1.50
C GLY A 83 -9.05 -10.74 -0.54
#